data_AF-A0A946TIT6-F1
#
_entry.id   AF-A0A946TIT6-F1
#
_cell.length_a   1.000
_cell.length_b   1.000
_cell.length_c   1.000
_cell.angle_alpha   90.00
_cell.angle_beta   90.00
_cell.angle_gamma   90.00
#
_symmetry.space_group_name_H-M   'P 1'
#
loop_
_entity.id
_entity.type
_entity.pdbx_description
1 polymer ?
#
loop_
_entity_poly.entity_id
_entity_poly.type
_entity_poly.pdbx_seq_one_letter_code
_entity_poly.pdbx_strand_id
1 'polypeptide(L)'
;MKNFSIFISTCALLCILPISLSAQESTTVLKIDQRSPNGIIGEWTLIKPGNKRATLTKLSQTFNEVEEGLYTLMVTPPSGATTIIEKYLEEDLIEQVDHPQLSFEIEAGVHTNIIISYTFVRVGIVSVNSEPAGLKYSLEGPNGYESTGTTPESYQEMPVGMYSATFEPITDCAEPKPISDILEKDSRINFSITLACEGLEDLAVTQIQNTSFKYVQSVIDGNKVVFFDVPISEWYAPYIQTVIKSGVMSGYKDENGNLSGSFGPGNNVTMAELLKVAHELSDIDENAVSGRANNILSKSTWFERYMNSAETLNWLAYQDHRLDPGENATRSEVIVTLLQARQVPRQWSTGEAFTDIERSTLYSSSVETAALDGLVNGYEDGSFRPNDSINRAEMAKIISQAILLYKN
;
A
#
# COMPACT_ATOMS: atom_id res chain seq x y z
N MET A 1 -89.33 -64.59 -10.97
CA MET A 1 -88.11 -65.33 -10.56
C MET A 1 -86.92 -64.39 -10.70
N LYS A 2 -86.20 -64.14 -9.58
CA LYS A 2 -84.82 -63.60 -9.45
C LYS A 2 -84.56 -62.18 -10.01
N ASN A 3 -83.79 -61.27 -9.41
CA ASN A 3 -83.01 -61.22 -8.18
C ASN A 3 -82.66 -59.74 -7.88
N PHE A 4 -82.39 -59.47 -6.60
CA PHE A 4 -81.83 -58.26 -6.00
C PHE A 4 -80.51 -57.78 -6.63
N SER A 5 -80.25 -56.47 -6.61
CA SER A 5 -78.98 -55.89 -6.11
C SER A 5 -79.11 -54.41 -5.74
N ILE A 6 -78.58 -54.11 -4.55
CA ILE A 6 -78.48 -52.82 -3.85
C ILE A 6 -77.17 -52.15 -4.27
N PHE A 7 -77.13 -50.82 -4.40
CA PHE A 7 -75.96 -50.00 -4.02
C PHE A 7 -76.40 -48.60 -3.56
N ILE A 8 -75.97 -48.24 -2.36
CA ILE A 8 -76.06 -46.92 -1.72
C ILE A 8 -74.75 -46.18 -2.03
N SER A 9 -74.80 -44.90 -2.42
CA SER A 9 -73.65 -43.99 -2.29
C SER A 9 -74.09 -42.51 -2.21
N THR A 10 -74.13 -42.03 -0.97
CA THR A 10 -73.58 -40.75 -0.46
C THR A 10 -73.52 -39.49 -1.34
N CYS A 11 -74.29 -38.48 -0.89
CA CYS A 11 -73.84 -37.16 -0.39
C CYS A 11 -72.92 -36.27 -1.27
N ALA A 12 -73.40 -35.09 -1.66
CA ALA A 12 -72.65 -33.84 -1.60
C ALA A 12 -73.59 -32.63 -1.71
N LEU A 13 -73.82 -31.97 -0.57
CA LEU A 13 -74.48 -30.66 -0.47
C LEU A 13 -73.48 -29.61 -0.97
N LEU A 14 -73.81 -28.90 -2.04
CA LEU A 14 -72.97 -27.85 -2.63
C LEU A 14 -73.02 -26.59 -1.75
N CYS A 15 -72.09 -26.45 -0.80
CA CYS A 15 -71.84 -25.19 -0.11
C CYS A 15 -71.01 -24.27 -1.01
N ILE A 16 -71.63 -23.24 -1.58
CA ILE A 16 -70.93 -22.14 -2.25
C ILE A 16 -70.45 -21.19 -1.15
N LEU A 17 -69.19 -21.32 -0.74
CA LEU A 17 -68.51 -20.30 0.06
C LEU A 17 -68.01 -19.20 -0.88
N PRO A 18 -68.24 -17.91 -0.57
CA PRO A 18 -67.56 -16.84 -1.28
C PRO A 18 -66.08 -16.92 -0.93
N ILE A 19 -65.25 -17.18 -1.94
CA ILE A 19 -63.80 -16.99 -1.84
C ILE A 19 -63.61 -15.48 -1.78
N SER A 20 -63.50 -14.93 -0.58
CA SER A 20 -62.90 -13.61 -0.40
C SER A 20 -61.44 -13.75 -0.83
N LEU A 21 -61.16 -13.31 -2.06
CA LEU A 21 -59.82 -13.11 -2.56
C LEU A 21 -59.23 -11.96 -1.71
N SER A 22 -58.54 -12.34 -0.64
CA SER A 22 -57.64 -11.44 0.08
C SER A 22 -56.61 -10.96 -0.94
N ALA A 23 -56.76 -9.73 -1.43
CA ALA A 23 -55.66 -9.04 -2.09
C ALA A 23 -54.52 -8.99 -1.08
N GLN A 24 -53.48 -9.78 -1.32
CA GLN A 24 -52.26 -9.69 -0.54
C GLN A 24 -51.66 -8.33 -0.90
N GLU A 25 -51.83 -7.35 -0.01
CA GLU A 25 -51.18 -6.04 -0.14
C GLU A 25 -49.67 -6.29 -0.24
N SER A 26 -49.13 -6.20 -1.45
CA SER A 26 -47.69 -6.23 -1.67
C SER A 26 -47.13 -4.96 -1.04
N THR A 27 -46.44 -5.11 0.08
CA THR A 27 -45.84 -3.96 0.76
C THR A 27 -44.69 -3.46 -0.08
N THR A 28 -44.78 -2.21 -0.54
CA THR A 28 -43.68 -1.56 -1.26
C THR A 28 -42.49 -1.37 -0.30
N VAL A 29 -41.32 -1.84 -0.69
CA VAL A 29 -40.10 -1.78 0.14
C VAL A 29 -39.00 -1.04 -0.62
N LEU A 30 -38.35 -0.09 0.06
CA LEU A 30 -37.11 0.52 -0.40
C LEU A 30 -35.97 0.14 0.55
N LYS A 31 -34.95 -0.52 0.03
CA LYS A 31 -33.71 -0.78 0.76
C LYS A 31 -32.57 0.04 0.17
N ILE A 32 -31.73 0.61 1.03
CA ILE A 32 -30.51 1.32 0.65
C ILE A 32 -29.36 0.68 1.42
N ASP A 33 -28.40 0.11 0.68
CA ASP A 33 -27.18 -0.50 1.20
C ASP A 33 -25.95 0.30 0.73
N GLN A 34 -24.96 0.43 1.61
CA GLN A 34 -23.65 0.98 1.28
C GLN A 34 -22.62 -0.15 1.23
N ARG A 35 -21.72 -0.13 0.24
CA ARG A 35 -20.60 -1.07 0.09
C ARG A 35 -19.29 -0.31 0.01
N SER A 36 -18.33 -0.72 0.82
CA SER A 36 -17.01 -0.10 0.90
C SER A 36 -15.91 -1.16 1.13
N PRO A 37 -14.77 -1.10 0.44
CA PRO A 37 -13.67 -2.05 0.60
C PRO A 37 -13.11 -2.11 2.04
N ASN A 38 -13.13 -0.98 2.75
CA ASN A 38 -12.53 -0.81 4.07
C ASN A 38 -13.57 -0.48 5.18
N GLY A 39 -14.86 -0.65 4.89
CA GLY A 39 -15.94 -0.38 5.85
C GLY A 39 -16.26 1.10 6.07
N ILE A 40 -15.52 2.03 5.45
CA ILE A 40 -15.81 3.47 5.52
C ILE A 40 -17.03 3.79 4.65
N ILE A 41 -18.06 4.38 5.24
CA ILE A 41 -19.32 4.71 4.57
C ILE A 41 -19.54 6.22 4.46
N GLY A 42 -20.34 6.65 3.49
CA GLY A 42 -20.72 8.03 3.30
C GLY A 42 -22.04 8.40 3.99
N GLU A 43 -22.38 9.67 3.87
CA GLU A 43 -23.72 10.18 4.19
C GLU A 43 -24.58 10.14 2.92
N TRP A 44 -25.86 9.89 3.07
CA TRP A 44 -26.81 10.05 1.98
C TRP A 44 -28.09 10.72 2.45
N THR A 45 -28.71 11.47 1.54
CA THR A 45 -29.98 12.15 1.72
C THR A 45 -31.00 11.61 0.73
N LEU A 46 -32.08 11.03 1.25
CA LEU A 46 -33.24 10.62 0.45
C LEU A 46 -34.31 11.70 0.50
N ILE A 47 -34.63 12.27 -0.66
CA ILE A 47 -35.75 13.18 -0.88
C ILE A 47 -36.94 12.33 -1.36
N LYS A 48 -38.01 12.33 -0.57
CA LYS A 48 -39.26 11.60 -0.80
C LYS A 48 -40.31 12.49 -1.48
N PRO A 49 -41.42 11.92 -1.98
CA PRO A 49 -42.57 12.70 -2.44
C PRO A 49 -42.98 13.79 -1.46
N GLY A 50 -43.32 14.97 -1.99
CA GLY A 50 -43.60 16.16 -1.18
C GLY A 50 -42.37 16.84 -0.57
N ASN A 51 -41.16 16.55 -1.08
CA ASN A 51 -39.88 17.15 -0.65
C ASN A 51 -39.52 16.88 0.83
N LYS A 52 -40.06 15.80 1.41
CA LYS A 52 -39.66 15.31 2.75
C LYS A 52 -38.26 14.72 2.64
N ARG A 53 -37.36 15.03 3.57
CA ARG A 53 -35.94 14.60 3.52
C ARG A 53 -35.59 13.70 4.69
N ALA A 54 -34.77 12.69 4.42
CA ALA A 54 -34.12 11.87 5.44
C ALA A 54 -32.63 11.75 5.12
N THR A 55 -31.77 12.24 6.01
CA THR A 55 -30.31 12.17 5.89
C THR A 55 -29.80 11.16 6.90
N LEU A 56 -29.00 10.20 6.44
CA LEU A 56 -28.51 9.09 7.24
C LEU A 56 -27.08 8.71 6.84
N THR A 57 -26.34 8.21 7.83
CA THR A 57 -25.01 7.61 7.69
C THR A 57 -25.08 6.19 8.24
N LYS A 58 -25.68 5.27 7.50
CA LYS A 58 -25.87 3.87 7.89
C LYS A 58 -25.46 2.92 6.77
N LEU A 59 -24.82 1.81 7.15
CA LEU A 59 -24.43 0.74 6.21
C LEU A 59 -25.63 0.16 5.46
N SER A 60 -26.79 0.06 6.12
CA SER A 60 -28.03 -0.45 5.53
C SER A 60 -29.24 0.22 6.17
N GLN A 61 -30.25 0.55 5.37
CA GLN A 61 -31.54 1.06 5.83
C GLN A 61 -32.68 0.54 4.94
N THR A 62 -33.69 -0.06 5.58
CA THR A 62 -34.93 -0.49 4.92
C THR A 62 -36.07 0.45 5.31
N PHE A 63 -36.90 0.82 4.33
CA PHE A 63 -38.16 1.52 4.50
C PHE A 63 -39.29 0.62 4.00
N ASN A 64 -40.24 0.32 4.88
CA ASN A 64 -41.44 -0.45 4.55
C ASN A 64 -42.59 0.51 4.23
N GLU A 65 -43.54 0.06 3.42
CA GLU A 65 -44.78 0.81 3.09
C GLU A 65 -44.47 2.22 2.55
N VAL A 66 -43.50 2.31 1.63
CA VAL A 66 -43.13 3.59 1.02
C VAL A 66 -44.20 4.09 0.05
N GLU A 67 -44.49 5.40 0.13
CA GLU A 67 -45.40 6.11 -0.78
C GLU A 67 -44.91 5.97 -2.23
N GLU A 68 -45.84 5.82 -3.17
CA GLU A 68 -45.51 5.85 -4.60
C GLU A 68 -45.07 7.25 -5.05
N GLY A 69 -44.21 7.28 -6.05
CA GLY A 69 -43.81 8.52 -6.72
C GLY A 69 -42.31 8.70 -6.87
N LEU A 70 -41.91 9.94 -7.13
CA LEU A 70 -40.53 10.27 -7.46
C LEU A 70 -39.69 10.50 -6.20
N TYR A 71 -38.57 9.78 -6.13
CA TYR A 71 -37.55 9.90 -5.12
C TYR A 71 -36.27 10.47 -5.72
N THR A 72 -35.45 11.11 -4.90
CA THR A 72 -34.08 11.48 -5.28
C THR A 72 -33.14 11.16 -4.14
N LEU A 73 -32.17 10.30 -4.41
CA LEU A 73 -31.05 10.00 -3.53
C LEU A 73 -29.89 10.91 -3.90
N MET A 74 -29.36 11.62 -2.91
CA MET A 74 -28.10 12.36 -3.03
C MET A 74 -27.10 11.73 -2.08
N VAL A 75 -25.91 11.41 -2.55
CA VAL A 75 -24.85 10.76 -1.78
C VAL A 75 -23.74 11.77 -1.57
N THR A 76 -23.32 11.94 -0.33
CA THR A 76 -22.06 12.61 -0.01
C THR A 76 -21.03 11.51 0.21
N PRO A 77 -20.25 11.11 -0.82
CA PRO A 77 -19.26 10.05 -0.65
C PRO A 77 -18.22 10.47 0.39
N PRO A 78 -17.58 9.49 1.08
CA PRO A 78 -16.40 9.76 1.89
C PRO A 78 -15.36 10.54 1.08
N SER A 79 -14.58 11.41 1.71
CA SER A 79 -13.56 12.18 0.97
C SER A 79 -12.58 11.23 0.28
N GLY A 80 -12.28 11.49 -0.99
CA GLY A 80 -11.38 10.66 -1.79
C GLY A 80 -12.03 9.42 -2.41
N ALA A 81 -13.32 9.17 -2.18
CA ALA A 81 -14.07 8.13 -2.84
C ALA A 81 -14.90 8.67 -4.01
N THR A 82 -14.91 7.94 -5.13
CA THR A 82 -15.99 8.00 -6.12
C THR A 82 -17.10 7.05 -5.70
N THR A 83 -18.31 7.31 -6.20
CA THR A 83 -19.47 6.48 -5.92
C THR A 83 -20.12 5.99 -7.20
N ILE A 84 -20.54 4.73 -7.18
CA ILE A 84 -21.46 4.15 -8.15
C ILE A 84 -22.75 3.86 -7.39
N ILE A 85 -23.87 4.27 -7.94
CA ILE A 85 -25.20 3.95 -7.40
C ILE A 85 -25.89 3.01 -8.38
N GLU A 86 -26.26 1.84 -7.90
CA GLU A 86 -27.00 0.83 -8.64
C GLU A 86 -28.42 0.70 -8.08
N LYS A 87 -29.42 0.66 -8.96
CA LYS A 87 -30.81 0.41 -8.63
C LYS A 87 -31.23 -0.94 -9.16
N TYR A 88 -31.74 -1.77 -8.26
CA TYR A 88 -32.32 -3.07 -8.54
C TYR A 88 -33.83 -3.01 -8.27
N LEU A 89 -34.60 -3.68 -9.12
CA LEU A 89 -36.00 -4.02 -8.86
C LEU A 89 -36.07 -5.54 -8.70
N GLU A 90 -36.53 -6.00 -7.55
CA GLU A 90 -36.36 -7.39 -7.10
C GLU A 90 -34.86 -7.82 -7.14
N GLU A 91 -34.44 -8.53 -8.19
CA GLU A 91 -33.05 -8.97 -8.40
C GLU A 91 -32.41 -8.41 -9.67
N ASP A 92 -33.16 -7.70 -10.51
CA ASP A 92 -32.68 -7.20 -11.80
C ASP A 92 -32.07 -5.80 -11.65
N LEU A 93 -30.84 -5.61 -12.14
CA LEU A 93 -30.20 -4.30 -12.25
C LEU A 93 -30.90 -3.47 -13.33
N ILE A 94 -31.54 -2.38 -12.94
CA ILE A 94 -32.32 -1.53 -13.83
C ILE A 94 -31.55 -0.28 -14.25
N GLU A 95 -30.82 0.32 -13.32
CA GLU A 95 -30.13 1.58 -13.56
C GLU A 95 -28.82 1.64 -12.76
N GLN A 96 -27.80 2.22 -13.37
CA GLN A 96 -26.50 2.46 -12.75
C GLN A 96 -26.02 3.85 -13.14
N VAL A 97 -25.56 4.61 -12.15
CA VAL A 97 -24.96 5.93 -12.35
C VAL A 97 -23.61 6.03 -11.64
N ASP A 98 -22.68 6.76 -12.24
CA ASP A 98 -21.32 7.01 -11.74
C ASP A 98 -21.17 8.38 -11.07
N HIS A 99 -22.29 8.99 -10.71
CA HIS A 99 -22.37 10.29 -10.05
C HIS A 99 -23.18 10.22 -8.75
N PRO A 100 -22.94 11.12 -7.78
CA PRO A 100 -23.48 11.06 -6.41
C PRO A 100 -24.97 11.38 -6.28
N GLN A 101 -25.77 11.12 -7.30
CA GLN A 101 -27.20 11.42 -7.31
C GLN A 101 -27.95 10.43 -8.18
N LEU A 102 -29.11 9.96 -7.73
CA LEU A 102 -30.01 9.13 -8.52
C LEU A 102 -31.46 9.56 -8.25
N SER A 103 -32.21 9.87 -9.30
CA SER A 103 -33.65 10.12 -9.22
C SER A 103 -34.40 8.94 -9.82
N PHE A 104 -35.37 8.39 -9.08
CA PHE A 104 -36.07 7.17 -9.47
C PHE A 104 -37.52 7.17 -8.99
N GLU A 105 -38.39 6.48 -9.71
CA GLU A 105 -39.78 6.28 -9.34
C GLU A 105 -39.95 4.97 -8.55
N ILE A 106 -40.82 5.00 -7.54
CA ILE A 106 -41.28 3.83 -6.79
C ILE A 106 -42.72 3.54 -7.18
N GLU A 107 -42.97 2.31 -7.59
CA GLU A 107 -44.30 1.78 -7.95
C GLU A 107 -44.86 0.89 -6.84
N ALA A 108 -46.19 0.75 -6.81
CA ALA A 108 -46.91 -0.04 -5.82
C ALA A 108 -46.45 -1.51 -5.83
N GLY A 109 -46.08 -2.03 -4.66
CA GLY A 109 -45.84 -3.46 -4.50
C GLY A 109 -44.55 -4.00 -5.10
N VAL A 110 -43.62 -3.13 -5.48
CA VAL A 110 -42.30 -3.51 -6.01
C VAL A 110 -41.24 -3.33 -4.94
N HIS A 111 -40.33 -4.30 -4.79
CA HIS A 111 -39.15 -4.13 -3.94
C HIS A 111 -38.04 -3.43 -4.72
N THR A 112 -37.65 -2.25 -4.26
CA THR A 112 -36.52 -1.50 -4.81
C THR A 112 -35.32 -1.62 -3.87
N ASN A 113 -34.18 -2.02 -4.41
CA ASN A 113 -32.92 -2.03 -3.68
C ASN A 113 -31.91 -1.09 -4.33
N ILE A 114 -31.32 -0.19 -3.56
CA ILE A 114 -30.28 0.73 -4.00
C ILE A 114 -28.96 0.32 -3.33
N ILE A 115 -27.92 0.14 -4.14
CA ILE A 115 -26.58 -0.16 -3.67
C ILE A 115 -25.68 1.02 -4.01
N ILE A 116 -25.13 1.66 -2.97
CA ILE A 116 -24.14 2.72 -3.07
C ILE A 116 -22.78 2.08 -2.86
N SER A 117 -21.98 1.95 -3.92
CA SER A 117 -20.63 1.40 -3.85
C SER A 117 -19.60 2.52 -3.87
N TYR A 118 -18.59 2.43 -3.01
CA TYR A 118 -17.46 3.36 -2.98
C TYR A 118 -16.20 2.74 -3.57
N THR A 119 -15.50 3.52 -4.37
CA THR A 119 -14.15 3.20 -4.86
C THR A 119 -13.23 4.35 -4.49
N PHE A 120 -12.19 4.07 -3.71
CA PHE A 120 -11.18 5.07 -3.37
C PHE A 120 -10.26 5.25 -4.56
N VAL A 121 -10.27 6.45 -5.14
CA VAL A 121 -9.59 6.71 -6.42
C VAL A 121 -8.09 6.90 -6.24
N ARG A 122 -7.64 7.06 -4.99
CA ARG A 122 -6.28 7.41 -4.62
C ARG A 122 -5.96 6.80 -3.26
N VAL A 123 -5.08 5.80 -3.28
CA VAL A 123 -4.61 5.14 -2.08
C VAL A 123 -3.09 5.24 -1.97
N GLY A 124 -2.56 5.17 -0.77
CA GLY A 124 -1.14 5.11 -0.48
C GLY A 124 -0.87 4.22 0.72
N ILE A 125 0.34 4.29 1.25
CA ILE A 125 0.76 3.43 2.37
C ILE A 125 1.17 4.30 3.56
N VAL A 126 0.68 3.97 4.75
CA VAL A 126 1.05 4.67 5.99
C VAL A 126 1.78 3.69 6.89
N SER A 127 3.00 4.03 7.30
CA SER A 127 3.78 3.21 8.22
C SER A 127 4.05 3.96 9.52
N VAL A 128 3.99 3.26 10.65
CA VAL A 128 4.27 3.81 11.98
C VAL A 128 5.35 2.94 12.65
N ASN A 129 6.47 3.57 13.01
CA ASN A 129 7.68 2.93 13.50
C ASN A 129 8.19 3.63 14.78
N SER A 130 8.89 2.90 15.63
CA SER A 130 9.65 3.47 16.75
C SER A 130 10.92 2.69 17.00
N GLU A 131 11.93 3.38 17.55
CA GLU A 131 13.13 2.79 18.10
C GLU A 131 13.19 3.09 19.61
N PRO A 132 13.10 2.09 20.50
CA PRO A 132 12.88 0.67 20.20
C PRO A 132 11.45 0.40 19.71
N ALA A 133 11.28 -0.74 19.03
CA ALA A 133 9.97 -1.23 18.60
C ALA A 133 9.03 -1.53 19.78
N GLY A 134 7.75 -1.71 19.46
CA GLY A 134 6.71 -2.13 20.39
C GLY A 134 6.10 -1.01 21.24
N LEU A 135 6.24 0.23 20.78
CA LEU A 135 5.57 1.38 21.37
C LEU A 135 4.12 1.44 20.88
N LYS A 136 3.19 1.67 21.80
CA LYS A 136 1.80 1.89 21.44
C LYS A 136 1.61 3.27 20.80
N TYR A 137 0.73 3.32 19.82
CA TYR A 137 0.42 4.57 19.13
C TYR A 137 -1.05 4.65 18.74
N SER A 138 -1.50 5.87 18.48
CA SER A 138 -2.75 6.21 17.79
C SER A 138 -2.41 6.89 16.47
N LEU A 139 -3.00 6.41 15.39
CA LEU A 139 -2.92 6.99 14.06
C LEU A 139 -4.27 7.58 13.70
N GLU A 140 -4.29 8.89 13.52
CA GLU A 140 -5.44 9.64 13.02
C GLU A 140 -5.19 10.00 11.56
N GLY A 141 -6.23 9.94 10.75
CA GLY A 141 -6.15 10.19 9.32
C GLY A 141 -7.36 10.97 8.79
N PRO A 142 -7.41 11.17 7.47
CA PRO A 142 -8.53 11.85 6.82
C PRO A 142 -9.86 11.13 7.10
N ASN A 143 -10.97 11.88 7.03
CA ASN A 143 -12.33 11.34 7.19
C ASN A 143 -12.62 10.68 8.54
N GLY A 144 -11.91 11.07 9.59
CA GLY A 144 -12.06 10.45 10.91
C GLY A 144 -11.52 9.02 10.96
N TYR A 145 -10.58 8.69 10.07
CA TYR A 145 -9.83 7.45 10.19
C TYR A 145 -9.07 7.46 11.53
N GLU A 146 -9.27 6.44 12.33
CA GLU A 146 -8.55 6.23 13.60
C GLU A 146 -8.12 4.78 13.68
N SER A 147 -6.86 4.55 14.06
CA SER A 147 -6.34 3.22 14.35
C SER A 147 -5.41 3.28 15.54
N THR A 148 -5.40 2.24 16.36
CA THR A 148 -4.41 2.09 17.43
C THR A 148 -3.60 0.84 17.16
N GLY A 149 -2.32 0.89 17.52
CA GLY A 149 -1.41 -0.19 17.21
C GLY A 149 -0.22 -0.22 18.13
N THR A 150 0.71 -1.10 17.80
CA THR A 150 1.99 -1.23 18.47
C THR A 150 3.05 -1.31 17.39
N THR A 151 4.06 -0.45 17.47
CA THR A 151 5.06 -0.34 16.40
C THR A 151 5.89 -1.63 16.27
N PRO A 152 6.42 -1.91 15.07
CA PRO A 152 6.10 -1.25 13.81
C PRO A 152 4.85 -1.84 13.15
N GLU A 153 4.09 -1.01 12.44
CA GLU A 153 2.90 -1.42 11.71
C GLU A 153 2.80 -0.66 10.38
N SER A 154 2.21 -1.28 9.36
CA SER A 154 2.00 -0.66 8.05
C SER A 154 0.57 -0.90 7.57
N TYR A 155 -0.09 0.18 7.14
CA TYR A 155 -1.45 0.16 6.64
C TYR A 155 -1.45 0.38 5.12
N GLN A 156 -2.04 -0.56 4.40
CA GLN A 156 -2.18 -0.53 2.94
C GLN A 156 -3.50 0.13 2.54
N GLU A 157 -3.59 0.58 1.30
CA GLU A 157 -4.82 1.14 0.69
C GLU A 157 -5.39 2.36 1.44
N MET A 158 -4.51 3.19 2.00
CA MET A 158 -4.88 4.30 2.87
C MET A 158 -5.32 5.52 2.07
N PRO A 159 -6.43 6.19 2.42
CA PRO A 159 -6.93 7.35 1.69
C PRO A 159 -5.94 8.53 1.75
N VAL A 160 -5.72 9.19 0.60
CA VAL A 160 -4.91 10.42 0.51
C VAL A 160 -5.40 11.49 1.48
N GLY A 161 -4.46 12.15 2.16
CA GLY A 161 -4.72 13.29 3.04
C GLY A 161 -3.80 13.33 4.25
N MET A 162 -4.11 14.21 5.21
CA MET A 162 -3.29 14.41 6.39
C MET A 162 -3.46 13.28 7.40
N TYR A 163 -2.35 12.70 7.81
CA TYR A 163 -2.25 11.75 8.91
C TYR A 163 -1.45 12.33 10.06
N SER A 164 -1.76 11.87 11.27
CA SER A 164 -1.05 12.21 12.49
C SER A 164 -0.86 10.97 13.35
N ALA A 165 0.39 10.64 13.67
CA ALA A 165 0.73 9.57 14.60
C ALA A 165 1.11 10.16 15.96
N THR A 166 0.44 9.70 17.01
CA THR A 166 0.72 10.04 18.41
C THR A 166 1.17 8.78 19.14
N PHE A 167 2.25 8.85 19.89
CA PHE A 167 2.82 7.70 20.59
C PHE A 167 2.56 7.80 22.10
N GLU A 168 2.26 6.67 22.74
CA GLU A 168 2.04 6.65 24.19
C GLU A 168 3.34 7.03 24.93
N PRO A 169 3.27 7.93 25.94
CA PRO A 169 4.44 8.31 26.72
C PRO A 169 4.94 7.12 27.55
N ILE A 170 6.26 6.97 27.64
CA ILE A 170 6.91 6.02 28.53
C ILE A 170 7.29 6.74 29.83
N THR A 171 7.06 6.09 30.98
CA THR A 171 7.50 6.59 32.29
C THR A 171 8.98 6.94 32.25
N ASP A 172 9.35 8.11 32.77
CA ASP A 172 10.71 8.64 32.79
C ASP A 172 11.33 8.97 31.41
N CYS A 173 10.54 8.99 30.34
CA CYS A 173 10.95 9.47 29.01
C CYS A 173 10.30 10.81 28.66
N ALA A 174 10.98 11.60 27.82
CA ALA A 174 10.38 12.79 27.23
C ALA A 174 9.19 12.40 26.35
N GLU A 175 8.06 13.08 26.53
CA GLU A 175 6.83 12.79 25.77
C GLU A 175 7.04 13.07 24.27
N PRO A 176 6.88 12.06 23.40
CA PRO A 176 7.02 12.25 21.96
C PRO A 176 5.90 13.14 21.44
N LYS A 177 6.27 14.16 20.65
CA LYS A 177 5.27 15.00 19.99
C LYS A 177 4.58 14.21 18.87
N PRO A 178 3.28 14.47 18.61
CA PRO A 178 2.62 13.95 17.43
C PRO A 178 3.39 14.33 16.17
N ILE A 179 3.53 13.37 15.25
CA ILE A 179 4.12 13.60 13.93
C ILE A 179 3.00 13.55 12.92
N SER A 180 2.94 14.53 12.03
CA SER A 180 1.93 14.59 10.99
C SER A 180 2.56 14.76 9.61
N ASP A 181 1.95 14.13 8.62
CA ASP A 181 2.39 14.19 7.22
C ASP A 181 1.19 14.00 6.28
N ILE A 182 1.32 14.40 5.03
CA ILE A 182 0.28 14.31 4.01
C ILE A 182 0.59 13.13 3.10
N LEU A 183 -0.29 12.13 3.12
CA LEU A 183 -0.25 11.04 2.16
C LEU A 183 -0.75 11.55 0.80
N GLU A 184 0.12 11.49 -0.21
CA GLU A 184 -0.22 11.78 -1.61
C GLU A 184 -0.60 10.49 -2.35
N LYS A 185 -1.12 10.63 -3.58
CA LYS A 185 -1.57 9.47 -4.37
C LYS A 185 -0.39 8.55 -4.69
N ASP A 186 -0.58 7.24 -4.49
CA ASP A 186 0.39 6.19 -4.81
C ASP A 186 1.74 6.39 -4.07
N SER A 187 1.75 7.23 -3.02
CA SER A 187 2.94 7.51 -2.20
C SER A 187 2.87 6.78 -0.86
N ARG A 188 3.95 6.87 -0.09
CA ARG A 188 4.04 6.32 1.26
C ARG A 188 4.51 7.40 2.21
N ILE A 189 3.86 7.50 3.36
CA ILE A 189 4.35 8.29 4.50
C ILE A 189 4.81 7.35 5.62
N ASN A 190 5.86 7.75 6.33
CA ASN A 190 6.46 6.97 7.39
C ASN A 190 6.63 7.83 8.66
N PHE A 191 5.86 7.53 9.69
CA PHE A 191 6.00 8.13 11.01
C PHE A 191 7.01 7.32 11.82
N SER A 192 8.17 7.91 12.11
CA SER A 192 9.21 7.23 12.89
C SER A 192 9.69 8.11 14.03
N ILE A 193 9.74 7.56 15.24
CA ILE A 193 10.38 8.20 16.40
C ILE A 193 11.55 7.36 16.91
N THR A 194 12.53 8.03 17.52
CA THR A 194 13.59 7.40 18.28
C THR A 194 13.52 7.93 19.70
N LEU A 195 13.39 7.03 20.68
CA LEU A 195 13.35 7.37 22.09
C LEU A 195 14.76 7.25 22.69
N ALA A 196 15.15 8.24 23.48
CA ALA A 196 16.39 8.23 24.25
C ALA A 196 16.05 8.55 25.72
N CYS A 197 16.00 7.53 26.57
CA CYS A 197 15.75 7.65 28.01
C CYS A 197 16.41 6.51 28.80
N GLU A 198 16.72 6.77 30.08
CA GLU A 198 17.32 5.80 31.00
C GLU A 198 16.26 4.74 31.37
N GLY A 199 16.39 3.50 30.88
CA GLY A 199 15.48 2.39 31.20
C GLY A 199 14.94 1.57 30.01
N LEU A 200 15.39 1.84 28.77
CA LEU A 200 14.93 1.14 27.56
C LEU A 200 15.28 -0.35 27.49
N GLU A 201 16.24 -0.82 28.30
CA GLU A 201 16.76 -2.19 28.26
C GLU A 201 15.72 -3.26 28.64
N ASP A 202 14.75 -2.94 29.51
CA ASP A 202 13.72 -3.89 29.98
C ASP A 202 12.54 -4.08 29.00
N LEU A 203 12.26 -3.10 28.14
CA LEU A 203 11.21 -3.18 27.11
C LEU A 203 11.64 -4.07 25.92
N ALA A 204 12.91 -3.99 25.52
CA ALA A 204 13.46 -4.77 24.41
C ALA A 204 13.46 -6.28 24.69
N VAL A 205 13.76 -6.69 25.92
CA VAL A 205 13.89 -8.12 26.29
C VAL A 205 12.53 -8.83 26.37
N THR A 206 11.48 -8.14 26.81
CA THR A 206 10.13 -8.73 26.96
C THR A 206 9.42 -8.97 25.62
N GLN A 207 9.79 -8.23 24.57
CA GLN A 207 9.15 -8.30 23.24
C GLN A 207 9.73 -9.38 22.31
N ILE A 208 10.99 -9.79 22.52
CA ILE A 208 11.70 -10.77 21.66
C ILE A 208 11.04 -12.16 21.66
N GLN A 209 10.35 -12.54 22.75
CA GLN A 209 9.76 -13.87 22.86
C GLN A 209 8.41 -14.04 22.13
N ASN A 210 7.64 -12.96 21.90
CA ASN A 210 6.31 -13.03 21.26
C ASN A 210 6.27 -12.55 19.79
N THR A 211 7.32 -11.88 19.30
CA THR A 211 7.35 -11.27 17.95
C THR A 211 8.26 -11.99 16.95
N SER A 212 8.97 -13.04 17.39
CA SER A 212 10.05 -13.68 16.60
C SER A 212 9.59 -14.38 15.30
N PHE A 213 8.29 -14.60 15.08
CA PHE A 213 7.79 -15.15 13.81
C PHE A 213 7.20 -14.10 12.86
N LYS A 214 7.13 -12.82 13.27
CA LYS A 214 6.49 -11.77 12.46
C LYS A 214 7.48 -10.98 11.59
N TYR A 215 8.77 -10.99 11.92
CA TYR A 215 9.77 -10.11 11.32
C TYR A 215 10.96 -10.88 10.76
N VAL A 216 11.62 -10.31 9.75
CA VAL A 216 12.81 -10.92 9.14
C VAL A 216 13.93 -11.01 10.18
N GLN A 217 14.59 -12.17 10.23
CA GLN A 217 15.73 -12.43 11.09
C GLN A 217 16.92 -12.87 10.27
N SER A 218 18.10 -12.45 10.70
CA SER A 218 19.37 -12.92 10.15
C SER A 218 20.44 -13.04 11.23
N VAL A 219 21.53 -13.69 10.86
CA VAL A 219 22.76 -13.72 11.66
C VAL A 219 23.79 -12.90 10.92
N ILE A 220 24.23 -11.80 11.51
CA ILE A 220 25.27 -10.92 10.97
C ILE A 220 26.42 -10.93 11.97
N ASP A 221 27.61 -11.29 11.50
CA ASP A 221 28.82 -11.41 12.35
C ASP A 221 28.63 -12.30 13.58
N GLY A 222 27.82 -13.36 13.45
CA GLY A 222 27.52 -14.30 14.54
C GLY A 222 26.43 -13.84 15.51
N ASN A 223 25.92 -12.61 15.36
CA ASN A 223 24.85 -12.07 16.19
C ASN A 223 23.49 -12.21 15.51
N LYS A 224 22.50 -12.74 16.24
CA LYS A 224 21.12 -12.82 15.75
C LYS A 224 20.50 -11.42 15.82
N VAL A 225 20.05 -10.93 14.67
CA VAL A 225 19.39 -9.62 14.53
C VAL A 225 17.98 -9.83 14.00
N VAL A 226 17.04 -9.10 14.57
CA VAL A 226 15.65 -9.04 14.11
C VAL A 226 15.44 -7.67 13.49
N PHE A 227 14.94 -7.63 12.26
CA PHE A 227 14.62 -6.40 11.55
C PHE A 227 13.16 -6.07 11.79
N PHE A 228 12.89 -5.29 12.84
CA PHE A 228 11.53 -5.06 13.31
C PHE A 228 10.70 -4.34 12.24
N ASP A 229 11.29 -3.46 11.45
CA ASP A 229 10.63 -2.75 10.34
C ASP A 229 10.47 -3.58 9.05
N VAL A 230 10.75 -4.89 9.11
CA VAL A 230 10.60 -5.82 7.98
C VAL A 230 9.67 -6.98 8.36
N PRO A 231 8.33 -6.78 8.31
CA PRO A 231 7.38 -7.86 8.51
C PRO A 231 7.54 -8.95 7.45
N ILE A 232 7.49 -10.23 7.83
CA ILE A 232 7.65 -11.35 6.89
C ILE A 232 6.52 -11.45 5.86
N SER A 233 5.39 -10.80 6.11
CA SER A 233 4.24 -10.72 5.20
C SER A 233 4.39 -9.67 4.11
N GLU A 234 5.35 -8.75 4.24
CA GLU A 234 5.57 -7.69 3.26
C GLU A 234 6.27 -8.23 2.00
N TRP A 235 5.91 -7.67 0.84
CA TRP A 235 6.41 -8.13 -0.47
C TRP A 235 7.94 -8.08 -0.58
N TYR A 236 8.57 -7.17 0.16
CA TYR A 236 10.03 -6.96 0.14
C TYR A 236 10.80 -7.88 1.07
N ALA A 237 10.14 -8.55 2.02
CA ALA A 237 10.78 -9.38 3.04
C ALA A 237 11.72 -10.46 2.47
N PRO A 238 11.36 -11.25 1.44
CA PRO A 238 12.27 -12.25 0.89
C PRO A 238 13.52 -11.62 0.27
N TYR A 239 13.38 -10.47 -0.41
CA TYR A 239 14.51 -9.81 -1.07
C TYR A 239 15.47 -9.19 -0.05
N ILE A 240 14.93 -8.54 0.98
CA ILE A 240 15.72 -8.01 2.10
C ILE A 240 16.49 -9.14 2.79
N GLN A 241 15.84 -10.28 3.03
CA GLN A 241 16.52 -11.45 3.59
C GLN A 241 17.67 -11.93 2.70
N THR A 242 17.50 -11.95 1.37
CA THR A 242 18.56 -12.32 0.42
C THR A 242 19.75 -11.38 0.50
N VAL A 243 19.52 -10.06 0.41
CA VAL A 243 20.63 -9.09 0.38
C VAL A 243 21.39 -9.06 1.70
N ILE A 244 20.70 -9.27 2.83
CA ILE A 244 21.35 -9.40 4.14
C ILE A 244 22.19 -10.67 4.22
N LYS A 245 21.63 -11.82 3.82
CA LYS A 245 22.37 -13.09 3.84
C LYS A 245 23.58 -13.07 2.91
N SER A 246 23.51 -12.31 1.82
CA SER A 246 24.64 -12.13 0.90
C SER A 246 25.73 -11.20 1.43
N GLY A 247 25.47 -10.44 2.50
CA GLY A 247 26.40 -9.44 3.03
C GLY A 247 26.35 -8.08 2.31
N VAL A 248 25.68 -7.98 1.16
CA VAL A 248 25.60 -6.74 0.35
C VAL A 248 24.93 -5.58 1.09
N MET A 249 23.98 -5.87 1.99
CA MET A 249 23.34 -4.87 2.84
C MET A 249 23.21 -5.35 4.28
N SER A 250 23.45 -4.49 5.27
CA SER A 250 23.40 -4.86 6.69
C SER A 250 22.24 -4.26 7.49
N GLY A 251 21.48 -3.32 6.92
CA GLY A 251 20.60 -2.43 7.70
C GLY A 251 21.37 -1.29 8.37
N TYR A 252 20.68 -0.49 9.20
CA TYR A 252 21.29 0.67 9.85
C TYR A 252 22.15 0.25 11.05
N LYS A 253 23.17 1.06 11.29
CA LYS A 253 24.06 0.95 12.44
C LYS A 253 23.99 2.24 13.25
N ASP A 254 24.10 2.11 14.56
CA ASP A 254 24.26 3.24 15.48
C ASP A 254 25.66 3.88 15.33
N GLU A 255 25.88 4.97 16.07
CA GLU A 255 27.17 5.69 16.09
C GLU A 255 28.35 4.81 16.57
N ASN A 256 28.06 3.75 17.31
CA ASN A 256 29.03 2.79 17.81
C ASN A 256 29.28 1.64 16.81
N GLY A 257 28.59 1.62 15.68
CA GLY A 257 28.68 0.58 14.65
C GLY A 257 27.85 -0.68 14.93
N ASN A 258 27.01 -0.67 15.96
CA ASN A 258 26.10 -1.77 16.27
C ASN A 258 24.86 -1.70 15.40
N LEU A 259 24.31 -2.84 15.01
CA LEU A 259 23.07 -2.89 14.23
C LEU A 259 21.89 -2.40 15.06
N SER A 260 21.12 -1.46 14.52
CA SER A 260 19.94 -0.92 15.21
C SER A 260 18.74 -1.88 15.20
N GLY A 261 18.74 -2.88 14.31
CA GLY A 261 17.55 -3.71 14.08
C GLY A 261 16.52 -3.06 13.15
N SER A 262 16.88 -1.96 12.49
CA SER A 262 16.09 -1.35 11.41
C SER A 262 16.79 -1.49 10.05
N PHE A 263 16.03 -1.88 9.03
CA PHE A 263 16.49 -1.91 7.64
C PHE A 263 16.18 -0.61 6.89
N GLY A 264 15.09 0.07 7.23
CA GLY A 264 14.55 1.28 6.60
C GLY A 264 13.94 1.04 5.22
N PRO A 265 13.05 0.06 4.99
CA PRO A 265 12.59 -0.31 3.65
C PRO A 265 11.97 0.85 2.86
N GLY A 266 11.28 1.78 3.53
CA GLY A 266 10.67 2.95 2.90
C GLY A 266 11.59 4.16 2.71
N ASN A 267 12.82 4.14 3.24
CA ASN A 267 13.73 5.27 3.11
C ASN A 267 14.34 5.28 1.70
N ASN A 268 14.49 6.48 1.14
CA ASN A 268 15.22 6.65 -0.12
C ASN A 268 16.70 6.33 0.06
N VAL A 269 17.33 5.85 -1.01
CA VAL A 269 18.75 5.52 -1.04
C VAL A 269 19.52 6.74 -1.56
N THR A 270 20.58 7.13 -0.87
CA THR A 270 21.48 8.18 -1.35
C THR A 270 22.52 7.66 -2.35
N MET A 271 23.09 8.53 -3.17
CA MET A 271 24.19 8.17 -4.09
C MET A 271 25.42 7.60 -3.36
N ALA A 272 25.72 8.08 -2.15
CA ALA A 272 26.79 7.55 -1.30
C ALA A 272 26.49 6.13 -0.79
N GLU A 273 25.25 5.85 -0.39
CA GLU A 273 24.84 4.50 0.00
C GLU A 273 24.85 3.54 -1.18
N LEU A 274 24.37 3.98 -2.35
CA LEU A 274 24.42 3.21 -3.59
C LEU A 274 25.86 2.83 -3.96
N LEU A 275 26.82 3.76 -3.83
CA LEU A 275 28.25 3.46 -4.04
C LEU A 275 28.73 2.31 -3.19
N LYS A 276 28.45 2.38 -1.88
CA LYS A 276 28.85 1.32 -0.95
C LYS A 276 28.25 -0.02 -1.36
N VAL A 277 26.94 -0.04 -1.55
CA VAL A 277 26.20 -1.26 -1.90
C VAL A 277 26.70 -1.87 -3.21
N ALA A 278 27.02 -1.04 -4.20
CA ALA A 278 27.55 -1.49 -5.47
C ALA A 278 28.96 -2.10 -5.33
N HIS A 279 29.81 -1.56 -4.45
CA HIS A 279 31.10 -2.17 -4.15
C HIS A 279 30.94 -3.51 -3.42
N GLU A 280 30.07 -3.59 -2.42
CA GLU A 280 29.78 -4.85 -1.70
C GLU A 280 29.16 -5.93 -2.61
N LEU A 281 28.45 -5.52 -3.67
CA LEU A 281 27.91 -6.42 -4.69
C LEU A 281 28.99 -6.89 -5.71
N SER A 282 30.13 -6.21 -5.76
CA SER A 282 31.21 -6.45 -6.71
C SER A 282 32.40 -7.14 -6.03
N ASP A 283 33.30 -7.72 -6.84
CA ASP A 283 34.58 -8.23 -6.35
C ASP A 283 35.69 -7.15 -6.41
N ILE A 284 35.32 -5.87 -6.32
CA ILE A 284 36.24 -4.73 -6.43
C ILE A 284 36.81 -4.41 -5.05
N ASP A 285 38.12 -4.48 -4.90
CA ASP A 285 38.83 -3.96 -3.74
C ASP A 285 39.11 -2.46 -3.91
N GLU A 286 38.30 -1.61 -3.27
CA GLU A 286 38.48 -0.16 -3.29
C GLU A 286 39.79 0.29 -2.63
N ASN A 287 40.42 -0.55 -1.81
CA ASN A 287 41.70 -0.23 -1.17
C ASN A 287 42.89 -0.37 -2.12
N ALA A 288 42.71 -1.10 -3.24
CA ALA A 288 43.70 -1.19 -4.29
C ALA A 288 43.80 0.10 -5.13
N VAL A 289 42.79 0.98 -5.06
CA VAL A 289 42.74 2.22 -5.83
C VAL A 289 43.52 3.33 -5.10
N SER A 290 44.67 3.70 -5.67
CA SER A 290 45.48 4.81 -5.15
C SER A 290 44.87 6.17 -5.46
N GLY A 291 45.01 7.13 -4.55
CA GLY A 291 44.62 8.53 -4.78
C GLY A 291 43.49 9.00 -3.88
N ARG A 292 42.85 10.10 -4.28
CA ARG A 292 41.69 10.68 -3.59
C ARG A 292 40.62 10.96 -4.64
N ALA A 293 39.36 10.94 -4.19
CA ALA A 293 38.25 11.31 -5.06
C ALA A 293 38.39 12.75 -5.57
N ASN A 294 38.01 12.96 -6.83
CA ASN A 294 37.93 14.25 -7.49
C ASN A 294 36.71 15.03 -6.97
N ASN A 295 35.58 14.35 -6.75
CA ASN A 295 34.42 14.90 -6.07
C ASN A 295 34.84 15.50 -4.72
N ILE A 296 34.53 16.78 -4.53
CA ILE A 296 35.00 17.53 -3.36
C ILE A 296 34.16 17.18 -2.12
N LEU A 297 32.86 16.90 -2.31
CA LEU A 297 31.91 16.59 -1.24
C LEU A 297 32.16 15.22 -0.61
N SER A 298 32.81 14.30 -1.34
CA SER A 298 33.20 13.00 -0.79
C SER A 298 34.48 13.02 0.04
N LYS A 299 35.22 14.13 0.10
CA LYS A 299 36.51 14.16 0.82
C LYS A 299 36.32 14.10 2.32
N SER A 300 37.11 13.28 2.99
CA SER A 300 37.05 13.01 4.43
C SER A 300 35.70 12.43 4.91
N THR A 301 34.90 11.87 4.01
CA THR A 301 33.67 11.14 4.36
C THR A 301 33.94 9.64 4.38
N TRP A 302 33.04 8.88 5.01
CA TRP A 302 33.14 7.42 5.08
C TRP A 302 33.14 6.75 3.69
N PHE A 303 32.66 7.45 2.66
CA PHE A 303 32.52 6.95 1.30
C PHE A 303 33.56 7.50 0.32
N GLU A 304 34.58 8.26 0.77
CA GLU A 304 35.63 8.82 -0.11
C GLU A 304 36.28 7.74 -0.97
N ARG A 305 36.56 6.56 -0.39
CA ARG A 305 37.22 5.45 -1.09
C ARG A 305 36.35 4.86 -2.19
N TYR A 306 35.07 4.60 -1.90
CA TYR A 306 34.14 4.09 -2.90
C TYR A 306 33.96 5.09 -4.05
N MET A 307 33.91 6.39 -3.74
CA MET A 307 33.85 7.43 -4.77
C MET A 307 35.11 7.43 -5.64
N ASN A 308 36.31 7.40 -5.04
CA ASN A 308 37.57 7.37 -5.78
C ASN A 308 37.65 6.14 -6.71
N SER A 309 37.22 4.98 -6.21
CA SER A 309 37.14 3.74 -6.99
C SER A 309 36.18 3.89 -8.18
N ALA A 310 34.95 4.35 -7.94
CA ALA A 310 33.95 4.55 -8.99
C ALA A 310 34.40 5.54 -10.06
N GLU A 311 35.01 6.67 -9.67
CA GLU A 311 35.58 7.64 -10.61
C GLU A 311 36.72 7.03 -11.44
N THR A 312 37.63 6.29 -10.81
CA THR A 312 38.75 5.61 -11.49
C THR A 312 38.26 4.56 -12.48
N LEU A 313 37.18 3.85 -12.14
CA LEU A 313 36.51 2.87 -12.99
C LEU A 313 35.56 3.50 -14.03
N ASN A 314 35.45 4.84 -14.04
CA ASN A 314 34.58 5.60 -14.93
C ASN A 314 33.11 5.17 -14.82
N TRP A 315 32.62 4.89 -13.61
CA TRP A 315 31.20 4.61 -13.38
C TRP A 315 30.35 5.82 -13.74
N LEU A 316 29.37 5.60 -14.64
CA LEU A 316 28.71 6.67 -15.39
C LEU A 316 27.96 7.64 -14.47
N ALA A 317 27.32 7.13 -13.42
CA ALA A 317 26.58 7.94 -12.45
C ALA A 317 27.48 8.80 -11.54
N TYR A 318 28.81 8.57 -11.54
CA TYR A 318 29.76 9.23 -10.64
C TYR A 318 30.83 10.04 -11.37
N GLN A 319 30.66 10.28 -12.68
CA GLN A 319 31.64 11.04 -13.47
C GLN A 319 31.52 12.56 -13.25
N ASP A 320 30.34 13.07 -12.88
CA ASP A 320 30.20 14.50 -12.59
C ASP A 320 30.80 14.83 -11.22
N HIS A 321 31.90 15.59 -11.23
CA HIS A 321 32.56 16.06 -10.00
C HIS A 321 31.70 17.00 -9.15
N ARG A 322 30.55 17.46 -9.66
CA ARG A 322 29.56 18.28 -8.97
C ARG A 322 28.39 17.49 -8.37
N LEU A 323 28.31 16.18 -8.62
CA LEU A 323 27.34 15.29 -8.00
C LEU A 323 27.32 15.51 -6.49
N ASP A 324 26.13 15.58 -5.88
CA ASP A 324 25.98 15.59 -4.43
C ASP A 324 25.77 14.15 -3.93
N PRO A 325 26.75 13.50 -3.30
CA PRO A 325 26.60 12.11 -2.88
C PRO A 325 25.52 11.92 -1.81
N GLY A 326 25.04 12.99 -1.17
CA GLY A 326 23.93 12.97 -0.22
C GLY A 326 22.55 13.03 -0.86
N GLU A 327 22.43 13.27 -2.17
CA GLU A 327 21.14 13.31 -2.86
C GLU A 327 20.56 11.91 -3.08
N ASN A 328 19.23 11.85 -3.24
CA ASN A 328 18.52 10.58 -3.47
C ASN A 328 18.87 10.05 -4.87
N ALA A 329 19.32 8.80 -4.93
CA ALA A 329 19.61 8.10 -6.17
C ALA A 329 18.32 7.86 -6.95
N THR A 330 18.37 8.13 -8.25
CA THR A 330 17.30 7.81 -9.18
C THR A 330 17.32 6.34 -9.58
N ARG A 331 16.18 5.85 -10.06
CA ARG A 331 16.05 4.47 -10.57
C ARG A 331 17.06 4.15 -11.67
N SER A 332 17.34 5.09 -12.58
CA SER A 332 18.30 4.85 -13.66
C SER A 332 19.75 4.80 -13.16
N GLU A 333 20.10 5.64 -12.18
CA GLU A 333 21.42 5.64 -11.54
C GLU A 333 21.71 4.34 -10.81
N VAL A 334 20.70 3.79 -10.14
CA VAL A 334 20.79 2.47 -9.49
C VAL A 334 21.08 1.40 -10.54
N ILE A 335 20.31 1.36 -11.64
CA ILE A 335 20.50 0.35 -12.68
C ILE A 335 21.87 0.44 -13.33
N VAL A 336 22.29 1.62 -13.79
CA VAL A 336 23.62 1.75 -14.41
C VAL A 336 24.74 1.37 -13.46
N THR A 337 24.63 1.75 -12.18
CA THR A 337 25.64 1.45 -11.18
C THR A 337 25.74 -0.05 -10.92
N LEU A 338 24.61 -0.74 -10.72
CA LEU A 338 24.61 -2.19 -10.45
C LEU A 338 25.10 -3.00 -11.66
N LEU A 339 24.73 -2.60 -12.89
CA LEU A 339 25.25 -3.23 -14.10
C LEU A 339 26.77 -3.04 -14.24
N GLN A 340 27.29 -1.85 -13.91
CA GLN A 340 28.74 -1.61 -13.92
C GLN A 340 29.47 -2.39 -12.83
N ALA A 341 28.89 -2.47 -11.62
CA ALA A 341 29.43 -3.27 -10.52
C ALA A 341 29.53 -4.76 -10.85
N ARG A 342 28.53 -5.30 -11.58
CA ARG A 342 28.52 -6.68 -12.07
C ARG A 342 29.20 -6.87 -13.43
N GLN A 343 29.82 -5.81 -13.98
CA GLN A 343 30.50 -5.81 -15.28
C GLN A 343 29.62 -6.30 -16.45
N VAL A 344 28.32 -6.04 -16.40
CA VAL A 344 27.35 -6.45 -17.42
C VAL A 344 27.55 -5.60 -18.68
N PRO A 345 27.79 -6.23 -19.85
CA PRO A 345 27.87 -5.51 -21.12
C PRO A 345 26.53 -4.85 -21.46
N ARG A 346 26.54 -3.55 -21.75
CA ARG A 346 25.33 -2.80 -22.13
C ARG A 346 25.11 -2.85 -23.63
N GLN A 347 23.87 -3.08 -24.03
CA GLN A 347 23.45 -2.99 -25.42
C GLN A 347 23.12 -1.54 -25.81
N TRP A 348 23.11 -1.26 -27.11
CA TRP A 348 22.62 0.04 -27.58
C TRP A 348 21.13 0.16 -27.34
N SER A 349 20.73 1.28 -26.73
CA SER A 349 19.31 1.59 -26.53
C SER A 349 18.58 1.75 -27.86
N THR A 350 17.41 1.12 -27.96
CA THR A 350 16.46 1.30 -29.05
C THR A 350 15.43 2.38 -28.75
N GLY A 351 15.19 2.69 -27.47
CA GLY A 351 14.16 3.61 -26.98
C GLY A 351 12.76 3.00 -26.97
N GLU A 352 12.66 1.67 -26.95
CA GLU A 352 11.39 0.96 -27.18
C GLU A 352 10.97 0.07 -25.99
N ALA A 353 11.82 -0.08 -24.97
CA ALA A 353 11.49 -0.94 -23.83
C ALA A 353 10.41 -0.34 -22.90
N PHE A 354 10.34 0.99 -22.81
CA PHE A 354 9.42 1.72 -21.94
C PHE A 354 8.92 2.99 -22.63
N THR A 355 7.71 3.44 -22.25
CA THR A 355 7.03 4.59 -22.88
C THR A 355 7.70 5.94 -22.59
N ASP A 356 8.52 6.02 -21.54
CA ASP A 356 9.23 7.20 -21.06
C ASP A 356 10.76 7.11 -21.19
N ILE A 357 11.26 6.12 -21.94
CA ILE A 357 12.68 5.96 -22.23
C ILE A 357 12.92 6.15 -23.73
N GLU A 358 13.57 7.26 -24.07
CA GLU A 358 14.10 7.51 -25.41
C GLU A 358 15.57 7.09 -25.48
N ARG A 359 16.12 6.96 -26.70
CA ARG A 359 17.57 6.68 -26.88
C ARG A 359 18.46 7.70 -26.21
N SER A 360 18.02 8.96 -26.20
CA SER A 360 18.69 10.10 -25.56
C SER A 360 18.49 10.18 -24.04
N THR A 361 17.59 9.40 -23.46
CA THR A 361 17.39 9.38 -22.01
C THR A 361 18.68 8.93 -21.33
N LEU A 362 19.06 9.62 -20.25
CA LEU A 362 20.28 9.30 -19.52
C LEU A 362 20.22 7.86 -19.02
N TYR A 363 21.30 7.11 -19.27
CA TYR A 363 21.42 5.67 -18.95
C TYR A 363 20.41 4.74 -19.64
N SER A 364 19.74 5.18 -20.70
CA SER A 364 18.79 4.36 -21.49
C SER A 364 19.34 2.98 -21.86
N SER A 365 20.60 2.92 -22.28
CA SER A 365 21.29 1.67 -22.64
C SER A 365 21.37 0.69 -21.46
N SER A 366 21.59 1.18 -20.24
CA SER A 366 21.61 0.35 -19.02
C SER A 366 20.20 -0.12 -18.66
N VAL A 367 19.23 0.80 -18.72
CA VAL A 367 17.82 0.53 -18.39
C VAL A 367 17.25 -0.54 -19.32
N GLU A 368 17.48 -0.41 -20.63
CA GLU A 368 16.99 -1.39 -21.61
C GLU A 368 17.73 -2.74 -21.51
N THR A 369 19.03 -2.73 -21.21
CA THR A 369 19.77 -3.98 -20.95
C THR A 369 19.18 -4.70 -19.73
N ALA A 370 18.94 -3.97 -18.64
CA ALA A 370 18.32 -4.53 -17.43
C ALA A 370 16.90 -5.03 -17.69
N ALA A 371 16.14 -4.37 -18.56
CA ALA A 371 14.81 -4.83 -18.96
C ALA A 371 14.89 -6.13 -19.77
N LEU A 372 15.79 -6.19 -20.74
CA LEU A 372 16.02 -7.37 -21.57
C LEU A 372 16.46 -8.59 -20.75
N ASP A 373 17.30 -8.38 -19.75
CA ASP A 373 17.78 -9.44 -18.84
C ASP A 373 16.72 -9.86 -17.80
N GLY A 374 15.59 -9.16 -17.73
CA GLY A 374 14.52 -9.41 -16.75
C GLY A 374 14.85 -8.94 -15.33
N LEU A 375 15.84 -8.05 -15.17
CA LEU A 375 16.16 -7.41 -13.89
C LEU A 375 15.07 -6.41 -13.48
N VAL A 376 14.50 -5.69 -14.46
CA VAL A 376 13.42 -4.71 -14.24
C VAL A 376 12.32 -4.88 -15.29
N ASN A 377 11.07 -4.62 -14.91
CA ASN A 377 9.91 -4.76 -15.81
C ASN A 377 9.12 -3.45 -16.01
N GLY A 378 9.52 -2.35 -15.37
CA GLY A 378 8.74 -1.11 -15.36
C GLY A 378 7.42 -1.24 -14.58
N TYR A 379 6.51 -0.31 -14.85
CA TYR A 379 5.17 -0.23 -14.27
C TYR A 379 4.12 -0.77 -15.26
N GLU A 380 2.91 -1.05 -14.76
CA GLU A 380 1.81 -1.58 -15.58
C GLU A 380 1.37 -0.62 -16.70
N ASP A 381 1.62 0.68 -16.54
CA ASP A 381 1.38 1.73 -17.55
C ASP A 381 2.45 1.75 -18.68
N GLY A 382 3.44 0.86 -18.61
CA GLY A 382 4.54 0.76 -19.57
C GLY A 382 5.69 1.74 -19.33
N SER A 383 5.64 2.55 -18.27
CA SER A 383 6.72 3.47 -17.89
C SER A 383 7.82 2.79 -17.05
N PHE A 384 9.00 3.38 -17.01
CA PHE A 384 10.11 3.01 -16.11
C PHE A 384 10.32 4.02 -14.98
N ARG A 385 9.98 5.29 -15.22
CA ARG A 385 10.17 6.47 -14.37
C ARG A 385 11.65 6.70 -14.02
N PRO A 386 12.49 7.04 -15.00
CA PRO A 386 13.94 7.01 -14.86
C PRO A 386 14.50 7.94 -13.77
N ASN A 387 13.79 9.02 -13.47
CA ASN A 387 14.24 10.09 -12.56
C ASN A 387 13.60 10.01 -11.17
N ASP A 388 12.68 9.06 -10.93
CA ASP A 388 12.10 8.89 -9.60
C ASP A 388 13.16 8.35 -8.65
N SER A 389 13.15 8.83 -7.40
CA SER A 389 13.99 8.27 -6.34
C SER A 389 13.59 6.82 -6.04
N ILE A 390 14.56 5.99 -5.66
CA ILE A 390 14.31 4.62 -5.24
C ILE A 390 14.37 4.48 -3.72
N ASN A 391 13.48 3.67 -3.15
CA ASN A 391 13.57 3.28 -1.76
C ASN A 391 14.42 2.01 -1.56
N ARG A 392 14.82 1.75 -0.31
CA ARG A 392 15.68 0.63 0.06
C ARG A 392 15.04 -0.73 -0.20
N ALA A 393 13.72 -0.88 -0.09
CA ALA A 393 13.01 -2.12 -0.39
C ALA A 393 13.05 -2.45 -1.90
N GLU A 394 12.80 -1.46 -2.74
CA GLU A 394 12.88 -1.58 -4.21
C GLU A 394 14.31 -1.89 -4.64
N MET A 395 15.30 -1.19 -4.09
CA MET A 395 16.71 -1.47 -4.37
C MET A 395 17.09 -2.90 -3.91
N ALA A 396 16.64 -3.34 -2.74
CA ALA A 396 16.89 -4.70 -2.25
C ALA A 396 16.31 -5.76 -3.19
N LYS A 397 15.13 -5.53 -3.77
CA LYS A 397 14.55 -6.40 -4.81
C LYS A 397 15.45 -6.47 -6.05
N ILE A 398 15.87 -5.32 -6.59
CA ILE A 398 16.74 -5.26 -7.77
C ILE A 398 18.06 -5.99 -7.48
N ILE A 399 18.70 -5.73 -6.35
CA ILE A 399 19.97 -6.38 -5.98
C ILE A 399 19.78 -7.89 -5.80
N SER A 400 18.73 -8.32 -5.10
CA SER A 400 18.41 -9.74 -4.92
C SER A 400 18.29 -10.45 -6.27
N GLN A 401 17.63 -9.82 -7.25
CA GLN A 401 17.53 -10.33 -8.61
C GLN A 401 18.87 -10.29 -9.35
N ALA A 402 19.64 -9.21 -9.23
CA ALA A 402 20.96 -9.08 -9.85
C ALA A 402 21.94 -10.16 -9.38
N ILE A 403 21.93 -10.49 -8.08
CA ILE A 403 22.73 -11.60 -7.51
C ILE A 403 22.38 -12.94 -8.17
N LEU A 404 21.11 -13.15 -8.52
CA LEU A 404 20.64 -14.39 -9.15
C LEU A 404 20.94 -14.42 -10.66
N LEU A 405 20.75 -13.30 -11.35
CA LEU A 405 20.88 -13.20 -12.81
C LEU A 405 22.34 -13.16 -13.26
N TYR A 406 23.16 -12.36 -12.56
CA TYR A 406 24.53 -12.10 -12.96
C TYR A 406 25.48 -12.83 -12.03
N LYS A 407 25.52 -14.17 -12.03
CA LYS A 407 26.52 -14.90 -11.24
C LYS A 407 27.89 -14.87 -11.94
N ASN A 408 28.94 -14.63 -11.14
CA ASN A 408 30.33 -14.91 -11.55
C ASN A 408 30.59 -16.41 -11.54
#